data_AF-A0A970JXD7-F1
#
_entry.id   AF-A0A970JXD7-F1
#
_cell.length_a   1.000
_cell.length_b   1.000
_cell.length_c   1.000
_cell.angle_alpha   90.00
_cell.angle_beta   90.00
_cell.angle_gamma   90.00
#
_symmetry.space_group_name_H-M   'P 1'
#
loop_
_entity.id
_entity.type
_entity.pdbx_description
1 polymer ?
#
loop_
_entity_poly.entity_id
_entity_poly.type
_entity_poly.pdbx_seq_one_letter_code
_entity_poly.pdbx_strand_id
1 'polypeptide(L)'
;MPINIPSNLPAYETLQKENIFVMSEDRAMHQDIRPLRIAIMNLMPTKVVTETQLLRLIGNTPLQVDVQLLHPGSYESKNTPQEHLN
;
A
#
# COMPACT_ATOMS: atom_id res chain seq x y z
N MET A 1 5.50 -7.00 -7.01
CA MET A 1 4.71 -8.23 -6.82
C MET A 1 5.61 -9.37 -7.23
N PRO A 2 5.72 -10.46 -6.45
CA PRO A 2 6.38 -11.65 -6.95
C PRO A 2 5.60 -12.19 -8.16
N ILE A 3 6.31 -12.67 -9.19
CA ILE A 3 5.67 -13.33 -10.33
C ILE A 3 5.31 -14.74 -9.89
N ASN A 4 4.03 -15.10 -10.00
CA ASN A 4 3.56 -16.44 -9.71
C ASN A 4 3.83 -17.34 -10.92
N ILE A 5 4.68 -18.35 -10.76
CA ILE A 5 4.99 -19.31 -11.82
C ILE A 5 5.00 -20.73 -11.25
N PRO A 6 4.60 -21.73 -12.06
CA PRO A 6 4.75 -23.13 -11.69
C PRO A 6 6.20 -23.45 -11.32
N SER A 7 6.39 -24.20 -10.23
CA SER A 7 7.72 -24.62 -9.76
C SER A 7 8.44 -25.55 -10.72
N ASN A 8 7.72 -26.16 -11.68
CA ASN A 8 8.28 -27.02 -12.72
C ASN A 8 8.78 -26.26 -13.95
N LEU A 9 8.63 -24.92 -14.00
CA LEU A 9 9.05 -24.12 -15.15
C LEU A 9 10.58 -23.90 -15.10
N PRO A 10 11.35 -24.16 -16.18
CA PRO A 10 12.79 -23.92 -16.19
C PRO A 10 13.19 -22.48 -15.89
N ALA A 11 12.30 -21.51 -16.17
CA ALA A 11 12.53 -20.10 -15.87
C ALA A 11 12.52 -19.81 -14.36
N TYR A 12 12.00 -20.71 -13.51
CA TYR A 12 11.98 -20.53 -12.06
C TYR A 12 13.39 -20.37 -11.50
N GLU A 13 14.31 -21.27 -11.85
CA GLU A 13 15.70 -21.19 -11.39
C GLU A 13 16.43 -19.99 -11.99
N THR A 14 16.19 -19.66 -13.25
CA THR A 14 16.82 -18.53 -13.93
C THR A 14 16.42 -17.20 -13.29
N LEU A 15 15.12 -16.97 -13.09
CA LEU A 15 14.60 -15.75 -12.48
C LEU A 15 15.03 -15.62 -11.02
N GLN A 16 15.08 -16.74 -10.28
CA GLN A 16 15.58 -16.75 -8.91
C GLN A 16 17.08 -16.39 -8.83
N LYS A 17 17.90 -16.85 -9.78
CA LYS A 17 19.33 -16.49 -9.89
C LYS A 17 19.53 -15.00 -10.26
N GLU A 18 18.56 -14.41 -10.96
CA GLU A 18 18.57 -12.98 -11.35
C GLU A 18 18.05 -12.04 -10.24
N ASN A 19 17.81 -12.53 -9.02
CA ASN A 19 17.16 -11.80 -7.92
C ASN A 19 15.73 -11.32 -8.23
N ILE A 20 15.08 -11.92 -9.24
CA ILE A 20 13.68 -11.66 -9.53
C ILE A 20 12.87 -12.53 -8.58
N PHE A 21 12.02 -11.89 -7.77
CA PHE A 21 11.15 -12.59 -6.83
C PHE A 21 10.10 -13.43 -7.59
N VAL A 22 10.36 -14.73 -7.70
CA VAL A 22 9.43 -15.74 -8.18
C VAL A 22 8.81 -16.50 -7.00
N MET A 23 7.51 -16.75 -7.09
CA MET A 23 6.74 -17.45 -6.06
C MET A 23 6.07 -18.67 -6.68
N SER A 24 6.04 -19.79 -5.95
CA SER A 24 5.30 -20.98 -6.35
C SER A 24 3.80 -20.81 -6.08
N GLU A 25 2.97 -21.41 -6.92
CA GLU A 25 1.49 -21.33 -6.81
C GLU A 25 0.97 -21.77 -5.45
N ASP A 26 1.55 -22.81 -4.85
CA ASP A 26 1.19 -23.27 -3.51
C ASP A 26 1.44 -22.21 -2.43
N ARG A 27 2.55 -21.46 -2.54
CA ARG A 27 2.85 -20.36 -1.62
C ARG A 27 1.91 -19.18 -1.84
N ALA A 28 1.58 -18.87 -3.10
CA ALA A 28 0.69 -17.77 -3.44
C ALA A 28 -0.72 -17.97 -2.86
N MET A 29 -1.24 -19.20 -2.89
CA MET A 29 -2.55 -19.56 -2.34
C MET A 29 -2.61 -19.51 -0.80
N HIS A 30 -1.50 -19.77 -0.11
CA HIS A 30 -1.42 -19.76 1.35
C HIS A 30 -0.93 -18.44 1.94
N GLN A 31 -0.72 -17.40 1.13
CA GLN A 31 -0.36 -16.10 1.69
C GLN A 31 -1.58 -15.48 2.40
N ASP A 32 -1.62 -15.60 3.72
CA ASP A 32 -2.30 -14.65 4.59
C ASP A 32 -1.54 -13.31 4.51
N ILE A 33 -1.69 -12.59 3.40
CA ILE A 33 -1.15 -11.23 3.28
C ILE A 33 -1.95 -10.37 4.25
N ARG A 34 -1.43 -10.20 5.46
CA ARG A 34 -1.99 -9.28 6.44
C ARG A 34 -1.87 -7.86 5.87
N PRO A 35 -2.97 -7.12 5.73
CA PRO A 35 -2.90 -5.75 5.26
C PRO A 35 -2.12 -4.91 6.27
N LEU A 36 -1.20 -4.09 5.78
CA LEU A 36 -0.51 -3.12 6.60
C LEU A 36 -1.48 -1.99 6.95
N ARG A 37 -1.74 -1.79 8.25
CA ARG A 37 -2.57 -0.68 8.72
C ARG A 37 -1.70 0.54 8.97
N ILE A 38 -1.96 1.63 8.26
CA ILE A 38 -1.21 2.88 8.36
C ILE A 38 -2.16 4.00 8.75
N ALA A 39 -1.87 4.68 9.87
CA ALA A 39 -2.56 5.90 10.25
C ALA A 39 -1.76 7.13 9.80
N ILE A 40 -2.41 8.08 9.12
CA ILE A 40 -1.79 9.31 8.63
C ILE A 40 -2.46 10.51 9.32
N MET A 41 -1.73 11.17 10.22
CA MET A 41 -2.16 12.46 10.78
C MET A 41 -1.73 13.59 9.85
N ASN A 42 -2.63 14.01 8.96
CA ASN A 42 -2.33 15.07 8.00
C ASN A 42 -2.45 16.44 8.69
N LEU A 43 -1.35 17.17 8.86
CA LEU A 43 -1.33 18.52 9.44
C LEU A 43 -1.30 19.64 8.40
N MET A 44 -1.26 19.31 7.10
CA MET A 44 -1.13 20.31 6.04
C MET A 44 -2.42 21.14 5.87
N PRO A 45 -2.31 22.41 5.45
CA PRO A 45 -3.47 23.24 5.14
C PRO A 45 -4.26 22.71 3.93
N THR A 46 -3.58 22.13 2.94
CA THR A 46 -4.20 21.58 1.73
C THR A 46 -4.39 20.06 1.85
N LYS A 47 -5.35 19.64 2.68
CA LYS A 47 -5.58 18.23 3.07
C LYS A 47 -5.63 17.26 1.88
N VAL A 48 -6.56 17.50 0.95
CA VAL A 48 -6.81 16.65 -0.24
C VAL A 48 -5.56 16.47 -1.11
N VAL A 49 -4.80 17.55 -1.32
CA VAL A 49 -3.60 17.52 -2.16
C VAL A 49 -2.53 16.66 -1.50
N THR A 50 -2.31 16.86 -0.20
CA THR A 50 -1.31 16.09 0.57
C THR A 50 -1.71 14.62 0.68
N GLU A 51 -2.98 14.31 0.92
CA GLU A 51 -3.50 12.94 0.94
C GLU A 51 -3.27 12.24 -0.40
N THR A 52 -3.59 12.92 -1.51
CA THR A 52 -3.37 12.38 -2.86
C THR A 52 -1.89 12.09 -3.11
N GLN A 53 -1.01 12.99 -2.69
CA GLN A 53 0.44 12.81 -2.82
C GLN A 53 0.95 11.63 -2.01
N LEU A 54 0.53 11.51 -0.74
CA LEU A 54 0.94 10.42 0.15
C LEU A 54 0.40 9.06 -0.33
N LEU A 55 -0.88 9.00 -0.70
CA LEU A 55 -1.51 7.77 -1.19
C LEU A 55 -0.89 7.29 -2.51
N ARG A 56 -0.45 8.18 -3.40
CA ARG A 56 0.28 7.80 -4.62
C ARG A 56 1.60 7.11 -4.33
N LEU A 57 2.33 7.57 -3.31
CA LEU A 57 3.61 6.98 -2.92
C LEU A 57 3.40 5.63 -2.24
N ILE A 58 2.42 5.55 -1.33
CA ILE A 58 2.11 4.33 -0.58
C ILE A 58 1.48 3.26 -1.47
N GLY A 59 0.67 3.65 -2.46
CA GLY A 59 0.01 2.72 -3.38
C GLY A 59 0.93 2.04 -4.39
N ASN A 60 2.20 2.44 -4.50
CA ASN A 60 3.17 1.83 -5.41
C ASN A 60 3.89 0.61 -4.78
N THR A 61 3.17 -0.19 -4.01
CA THR A 61 3.69 -1.38 -3.33
C THR A 61 2.81 -2.60 -3.64
N PRO A 62 3.39 -3.80 -3.77
CA PRO A 62 2.63 -5.04 -3.90
C PRO A 62 1.87 -5.45 -2.63
N LEU A 63 2.11 -4.77 -1.51
CA LEU A 63 1.45 -5.07 -0.24
C LEU A 63 0.07 -4.40 -0.19
N GLN A 64 -0.92 -5.10 0.35
CA GLN A 64 -2.20 -4.49 0.68
C GLN A 64 -2.00 -3.52 1.85
N VAL A 65 -2.38 -2.25 1.66
CA VAL A 65 -2.28 -1.21 2.69
C VAL A 65 -3.69 -0.67 3.00
N ASP A 66 -4.02 -0.64 4.28
CA ASP A 66 -5.23 -0.05 4.83
C ASP A 66 -4.87 1.30 5.48
N VAL A 67 -5.36 2.40 4.92
CA VAL A 67 -4.98 3.76 5.34
C VAL A 67 -6.11 4.42 6.10
N GLN A 68 -5.82 4.84 7.34
CA GLN A 68 -6.72 5.63 8.15
C GLN A 68 -6.22 7.08 8.23
N LEU A 69 -6.99 8.02 7.71
CA LEU A 69 -6.68 9.45 7.81
C LEU A 69 -7.15 9.97 9.17
N LEU A 70 -6.23 10.62 9.90
CA LEU A 70 -6.49 11.21 11.22
C LEU A 70 -6.44 12.73 11.13
N HIS A 71 -7.34 13.39 11.85
CA HIS A 71 -7.34 14.83 12.03
C HIS A 71 -7.36 15.17 13.54
N PRO A 72 -6.84 16.35 13.95
CA PRO A 72 -6.99 16.80 15.33
C PRO A 72 -8.46 17.06 15.64
N GLY A 73 -8.95 16.55 16.77
CA GLY A 73 -10.37 16.69 17.16
C GLY A 73 -10.79 18.11 17.58
N SER A 74 -9.82 18.98 17.92
CA SER A 74 -10.08 20.35 18.37
C SER A 74 -9.76 21.43 17.33
N TYR A 75 -9.36 21.05 16.12
CA TYR A 75 -8.88 21.99 15.10
C TYR A 75 -9.84 22.08 13.93
N GLU A 76 -10.37 23.27 13.67
CA GLU A 76 -11.15 23.57 12.48
C GLU A 76 -10.23 23.91 11.31
N SER A 77 -10.32 23.14 10.22
CA SER A 77 -9.54 23.39 9.01
C SER A 77 -10.04 24.65 8.31
N LYS A 78 -9.14 25.62 8.09
CA LYS A 78 -9.46 26.87 7.39
C LYS A 78 -9.60 26.72 5.87
N ASN A 79 -8.96 25.70 5.29
CA ASN A 79 -8.81 25.53 3.84
C ASN A 79 -9.43 24.23 3.31
N THR A 80 -10.14 23.49 4.17
CA THR A 80 -10.77 22.22 3.79
C THR A 80 -12.19 22.21 4.35
N PRO A 81 -13.21 21.92 3.54
CA PRO A 81 -14.58 21.82 4.03
C PRO A 81 -14.68 20.72 5.10
N GLN A 82 -15.51 20.98 6.10
CA GLN A 82 -15.69 20.08 7.25
C GLN A 82 -16.29 18.73 6.82
N GLU A 83 -17.02 18.69 5.71
CA GLU A 83 -17.54 17.47 5.06
C GLU A 83 -16.44 16.46 4.68
N HIS A 84 -15.21 16.91 4.42
CA HIS A 84 -14.08 16.03 4.10
C HIS A 84 -13.40 15.44 5.35
N LEU A 85 -13.74 15.94 6.53
CA LEU A 85 -13.16 15.51 7.82
C LEU A 85 -14.07 14.52 8.57
N ASN A 86 -15.31 14.30 8.10
CA ASN A 86 -16.33 13.47 8.75
C ASN A 86 -16.50 12.10 8.07
#